data_AF-A0A9X3GP26-F1
#
_entry.id   AF-A0A9X3GP26-F1
#
_cell.length_a   1.000
_cell.length_b   1.000
_cell.length_c   1.000
_cell.angle_alpha   90.00
_cell.angle_beta   90.00
_cell.angle_gamma   90.00
#
_symmetry.space_group_name_H-M   'P 1'
#
loop_
_entity.id
_entity.type
_entity.pdbx_description
1 polymer ?
#
loop_
_entity_poly.entity_id
_entity_poly.type
_entity_poly.pdbx_seq_one_letter_code
_entity_poly.pdbx_strand_id
1 'polypeptide(L)'
;MGGGGDGGAADLRAEEQARQRKIQMAVDAINGKFGIAPSSATVGAAPTREQFTTAATGGTPGGYVDVGREERRYVAPVAATAGGFDQAGFDAAMKAFEGTQSDVTANKAARDALYKDVGSATTDVATRDLDRQFTTASNQNLFGLARAGLMGGSVDAESGGDLQTRYGEGKIRAEQAGIGAASDLQSVDEKTRQNLISLAQSGIDTGTAASLAAGQAAAAASTAKANTAGASVGRLFDDMGQAYLANKVNAARFPNGVPQTSSGSSYFGNLFTGKRYTGTNG
;
A
#
# COMPACT_ATOMS: atom_id res chain seq x y z
N MET A 1 13.10 49.01 37.46
CA MET A 1 12.18 48.58 36.38
C MET A 1 12.72 47.27 35.83
N GLY A 2 11.87 46.24 35.78
CA GLY A 2 12.26 44.85 35.59
C GLY A 2 12.63 44.52 34.14
N GLY A 3 13.76 43.84 33.97
CA GLY A 3 14.11 43.09 32.76
C GLY A 3 14.11 41.61 33.12
N GLY A 4 13.09 40.89 32.69
CA GLY A 4 12.91 39.48 32.99
C GLY A 4 11.75 38.93 32.18
N GLY A 5 12.03 38.48 30.97
CA GLY A 5 11.00 37.96 30.06
C GLY A 5 11.52 37.13 28.88
N ASP A 6 12.78 37.30 28.47
CA ASP A 6 13.22 36.77 27.16
C ASP A 6 13.89 35.39 27.17
N GLY A 7 14.26 34.85 28.34
CA GLY A 7 14.88 33.52 28.45
C GLY A 7 13.92 32.38 28.15
N GLY A 8 12.74 32.38 28.77
CA GLY A 8 11.76 31.31 28.60
C GLY A 8 11.22 31.17 27.18
N ALA A 9 11.12 32.25 26.40
CA ALA A 9 10.64 32.19 25.03
C ALA A 9 11.67 31.62 24.04
N ALA A 10 12.97 31.71 24.34
CA ALA A 10 14.04 31.09 23.56
C ALA A 10 14.17 29.59 23.90
N ASP A 11 14.09 29.26 25.20
CA ASP A 11 14.14 27.88 25.68
C ASP A 11 12.92 27.05 25.21
N LEU A 12 11.71 27.64 25.27
CA LEU A 12 10.50 27.00 24.74
C LEU A 12 10.57 26.75 23.22
N ARG A 13 11.20 27.65 22.45
CA ARG A 13 11.42 27.44 21.01
C ARG A 13 12.44 26.33 20.75
N ALA A 14 13.50 26.24 21.56
CA ALA A 14 14.49 25.18 21.44
C ALA A 14 13.92 23.80 21.82
N GLU A 15 13.09 23.73 22.87
CA GLU A 15 12.38 22.51 23.27
C GLU A 15 11.35 22.06 22.22
N GLU A 16 10.58 23.00 21.67
CA GLU A 16 9.60 22.70 20.62
C GLU A 16 10.29 22.21 19.34
N GLN A 17 11.42 22.82 18.95
CA GLN A 17 12.25 22.32 17.84
C GLN A 17 12.84 20.92 18.11
N ALA A 18 13.25 20.63 19.35
CA ALA A 18 13.73 19.30 19.72
C ALA A 18 12.61 18.25 19.65
N ARG A 19 11.39 18.61 20.06
CA ARG A 19 10.21 17.75 19.94
C ARG A 19 9.84 17.48 18.48
N GLN A 20 9.80 18.51 17.64
CA GLN A 20 9.53 18.38 16.21
C GLN A 20 10.56 17.49 15.51
N ARG A 21 11.85 17.63 15.85
CA ARG A 21 12.90 16.72 15.33
C ARG A 21 12.68 15.27 15.73
N LYS A 22 12.30 14.99 16.97
CA LYS A 22 12.00 13.63 17.43
C LYS A 22 10.81 13.01 16.69
N ILE A 23 9.73 13.78 16.52
CA ILE A 23 8.56 13.34 15.75
C ILE A 23 8.96 13.06 14.30
N GLN A 24 9.75 13.93 13.68
CA GLN A 24 10.21 13.73 12.31
C GLN A 24 11.08 12.47 12.16
N MET A 25 12.03 12.24 13.07
CA MET A 25 12.84 11.01 13.09
C MET A 25 11.97 9.75 13.23
N ALA A 26 10.89 9.83 14.02
CA ALA A 26 9.93 8.74 14.17
C ALA A 26 9.20 8.44 12.85
N VAL A 27 8.72 9.48 12.17
CA VAL A 27 8.05 9.38 10.87
C VAL A 27 8.99 8.80 9.82
N ASP A 28 10.24 9.23 9.79
CA ASP A 28 11.23 8.74 8.82
C ASP A 28 11.65 7.30 9.10
N ALA A 29 11.79 6.91 10.37
CA ALA A 29 12.01 5.52 10.75
C ALA A 29 10.84 4.63 10.32
N ILE A 30 9.59 5.09 10.51
CA ILE A 30 8.41 4.38 10.03
C ILE A 30 8.44 4.28 8.50
N ASN A 31 8.61 5.39 7.78
CA ASN A 31 8.67 5.41 6.31
C ASN A 31 9.75 4.48 5.76
N GLY A 32 10.94 4.47 6.38
CA GLY A 32 12.04 3.60 6.00
C GLY A 32 11.71 2.11 6.17
N LYS A 33 10.91 1.75 7.20
CA LYS A 33 10.39 0.38 7.32
C LYS A 33 9.44 0.03 6.19
N PHE A 34 8.71 0.99 5.63
CA PHE A 34 7.81 0.82 4.48
C PHE A 34 8.50 0.99 3.11
N GLY A 35 9.83 1.18 3.08
CA GLY A 35 10.57 1.38 1.83
C GLY A 35 10.33 2.73 1.16
N ILE A 36 9.81 3.70 1.92
CA ILE A 36 9.56 5.07 1.47
C ILE A 36 10.74 5.92 1.93
N ALA A 37 11.42 6.56 0.99
CA ALA A 37 12.48 7.51 1.31
C ALA A 37 11.89 8.70 2.08
N PRO A 38 12.57 9.21 3.11
CA PRO A 38 12.10 10.38 3.86
C PRO A 38 11.98 11.58 2.92
N SER A 39 10.86 12.31 3.01
CA SER A 39 10.55 13.47 2.17
C SER A 39 11.10 14.80 2.71
N SER A 40 11.73 14.80 3.88
CA SER A 40 12.24 16.01 4.52
C SER A 40 13.71 16.26 4.20
N ALA A 41 14.00 17.45 3.65
CA ALA A 41 15.35 17.97 3.45
C ALA A 41 16.15 18.23 4.75
N THR A 42 15.65 17.83 5.93
CA THR A 42 16.34 18.04 7.22
C THR A 42 16.48 16.78 8.07
N VAL A 43 15.76 15.70 7.78
CA VAL A 43 15.92 14.40 8.45
C VAL A 43 15.84 13.35 7.35
N GLY A 44 16.98 12.73 7.05
CA GLY A 44 17.20 12.04 5.78
C GLY A 44 17.95 12.87 4.73
N ALA A 45 18.30 14.13 5.05
CA ALA A 45 19.35 14.83 4.33
C ALA A 45 20.70 14.21 4.67
N ALA A 46 21.57 14.11 3.67
CA ALA A 46 22.96 13.72 3.90
C ALA A 46 23.54 14.65 4.99
N PRO A 47 24.29 14.10 5.98
CA PRO A 47 25.03 14.90 6.93
C PRO A 47 25.76 16.04 6.20
N THR A 48 25.64 17.27 6.69
CA THR A 48 26.30 18.42 6.05
C THR A 48 27.59 18.75 6.79
N ARG A 49 28.57 19.32 6.08
CA ARG A 49 29.84 19.67 6.71
C ARG A 49 29.67 20.70 7.82
N GLU A 50 28.71 21.62 7.71
CA GLU A 50 28.48 22.65 8.73
C GLU A 50 28.09 22.05 10.09
N GLN A 51 27.45 20.87 10.11
CA GLN A 51 27.04 20.19 11.34
C GLN A 51 28.24 19.66 12.16
N PHE A 52 29.40 19.52 11.51
CA PHE A 52 30.62 18.97 12.11
C PHE A 52 31.76 20.01 12.17
N THR A 53 31.45 21.28 11.90
CA THR A 53 32.39 22.39 12.12
C THR A 53 32.12 23.05 13.46
N THR A 54 33.13 23.08 14.35
CA THR A 54 33.04 23.87 15.59
C THR A 54 33.42 25.32 15.30
N ALA A 55 32.60 26.29 15.72
CA ALA A 55 32.90 27.71 15.55
C ALA A 55 34.12 28.13 16.41
N ALA A 56 35.01 28.93 15.83
CA ALA A 56 36.13 29.51 16.57
C ALA A 56 35.60 30.45 17.67
N THR A 57 36.07 30.29 18.91
CA THR A 57 35.71 31.20 20.01
C THR A 57 36.69 32.37 20.00
N GLY A 58 36.17 33.59 19.91
CA GLY A 58 36.98 34.80 19.97
C GLY A 58 37.74 34.89 21.29
N GLY A 59 39.06 35.08 21.22
CA GLY A 59 39.88 35.34 22.40
C GLY A 59 39.54 36.69 23.02
N THR A 60 39.64 36.80 24.35
CA THR A 60 39.43 38.08 25.04
C THR A 60 40.72 38.89 24.97
N PRO A 61 40.71 40.13 24.42
CA PRO A 61 41.89 40.98 24.45
C PRO A 61 42.28 41.29 25.90
N GLY A 62 43.58 41.25 26.20
CA GLY A 62 44.11 41.54 27.53
C GLY A 62 43.89 43.02 27.88
N GLY A 63 43.58 43.30 29.13
CA GLY A 63 43.24 44.64 29.58
C GLY A 63 43.35 44.80 31.09
N TYR A 64 43.33 46.05 31.54
CA TYR A 64 43.28 46.37 32.97
C TYR A 64 41.83 46.44 33.42
N VAL A 65 41.50 45.68 34.47
CA VAL A 65 40.19 45.77 35.13
C VAL A 65 40.37 46.45 36.49
N ASP A 66 39.45 47.35 36.83
CA ASP A 66 39.42 48.03 38.12
C ASP A 66 38.92 47.04 39.19
N VAL A 67 39.74 46.77 40.21
CA VAL A 67 39.41 45.85 41.32
C VAL A 67 39.07 46.57 42.63
N GLY A 68 38.82 47.89 42.56
CA GLY A 68 38.51 48.76 43.71
C GLY A 68 39.73 49.51 44.24
N ARG A 69 39.51 50.49 45.15
CA ARG A 69 40.51 51.39 45.77
C ARG A 69 41.73 51.68 44.86
N GLU A 70 41.48 52.30 43.71
CA GLU A 70 42.52 52.77 42.78
C GLU A 70 43.50 51.69 42.27
N GLU A 71 43.23 50.41 42.49
CA GLU A 71 44.07 49.31 42.03
C GLU A 71 43.55 48.76 40.70
N ARG A 72 44.43 48.74 39.70
CA ARG A 72 44.19 48.12 38.39
C ARG A 72 44.96 46.81 38.29
N ARG A 73 44.25 45.73 38.01
CA ARG A 73 44.86 44.43 37.77
C ARG A 73 44.87 44.14 36.28
N TYR A 74 46.04 43.83 35.74
CA TYR A 74 46.16 43.36 34.36
C TYR A 74 45.63 41.93 34.26
N VAL A 75 44.70 41.69 33.35
CA VAL A 75 44.21 40.36 32.99
C VAL A 75 44.83 39.99 31.65
N ALA A 76 45.56 38.88 31.63
CA ALA A 76 46.20 38.37 30.43
C ALA A 76 45.16 37.98 29.37
N PRO A 77 45.46 38.17 28.07
CA PRO A 77 44.57 37.76 27.01
C PRO A 77 44.32 36.24 27.05
N VAL A 78 43.09 35.83 26.78
CA VAL A 78 42.76 34.42 26.54
C VAL A 78 42.91 34.18 25.04
N ALA A 79 43.74 33.22 24.65
CA ALA A 79 43.97 32.90 23.23
C ALA A 79 42.68 32.39 22.57
N ALA A 80 42.43 32.82 21.32
CA ALA A 80 41.33 32.29 20.53
C ALA A 80 41.54 30.79 20.28
N THR A 81 40.46 30.01 20.37
CA THR A 81 40.50 28.59 19.96
C THR A 81 40.11 28.51 18.49
N ALA A 82 40.98 27.94 17.66
CA ALA A 82 40.67 27.72 16.25
C ALA A 82 39.53 26.70 16.13
N GLY A 83 38.48 27.04 15.38
CA GLY A 83 37.45 26.09 15.00
C GLY A 83 38.04 24.97 14.14
N GLY A 84 37.52 23.76 14.28
CA GLY A 84 37.97 22.57 13.53
C GLY A 84 36.79 21.81 12.92
N PHE A 85 37.05 21.11 11.81
CA PHE A 85 36.11 20.18 11.18
C PHE A 85 36.35 18.75 11.68
N ASP A 86 35.33 18.13 12.26
CA ASP A 86 35.37 16.73 12.65
C ASP A 86 35.11 15.80 11.45
N GLN A 87 36.17 15.54 10.69
CA GLN A 87 36.13 14.66 9.52
C GLN A 87 35.71 13.22 9.90
N ALA A 88 36.17 12.70 11.05
CA ALA A 88 35.87 11.33 11.46
C ALA A 88 34.39 11.17 11.87
N GLY A 89 33.84 12.15 12.59
CA GLY A 89 32.42 12.19 12.94
C GLY A 89 31.54 12.33 11.69
N PHE A 90 31.93 13.18 10.74
CA PHE A 90 31.23 13.35 9.47
C PHE A 90 31.23 12.05 8.65
N ASP A 91 32.38 11.39 8.48
CA ASP A 91 32.49 10.14 7.72
C ASP A 91 31.69 9.00 8.35
N ALA A 92 31.68 8.90 9.69
CA ALA A 92 30.85 7.95 10.42
C ALA A 92 29.35 8.21 10.22
N ALA A 93 28.94 9.48 10.26
CA ALA A 93 27.56 9.89 10.01
C ALA A 93 27.12 9.60 8.57
N MET A 94 27.99 9.87 7.59
CA MET A 94 27.76 9.55 6.18
C MET A 94 27.57 8.05 5.96
N LYS A 95 28.44 7.23 6.57
CA LYS A 95 28.33 5.77 6.49
C LYS A 95 27.03 5.24 7.12
N ALA A 96 26.60 5.80 8.26
CA ALA A 96 25.34 5.43 8.89
C ALA A 96 24.12 5.84 8.05
N PHE A 97 24.20 7.02 7.41
CA PHE A 97 23.19 7.49 6.48
C PHE A 97 23.07 6.58 5.25
N GLU A 98 24.19 6.21 4.63
CA GLU A 98 24.22 5.26 3.50
C GLU A 98 23.65 3.89 3.88
N GLY A 99 23.99 3.37 5.06
CA GLY A 99 23.41 2.12 5.58
C GLY A 99 21.89 2.19 5.71
N THR A 100 21.38 3.32 6.23
CA THR A 100 19.93 3.55 6.34
C THR A 100 19.26 3.57 4.95
N GLN A 101 19.85 4.23 3.97
CA GLN A 101 19.32 4.27 2.59
C GLN A 101 19.32 2.89 1.92
N SER A 102 20.34 2.08 2.20
CA SER A 102 20.40 0.68 1.75
C SER A 102 19.24 -0.14 2.33
N ASP A 103 18.96 0.01 3.63
CA ASP A 103 17.84 -0.67 4.29
C ASP A 103 16.49 -0.24 3.72
N VAL A 104 16.27 1.06 3.45
CA VAL A 104 15.03 1.54 2.82
C VAL A 104 14.84 0.90 1.44
N THR A 105 15.90 0.84 0.64
CA THR A 105 15.86 0.24 -0.70
C THR A 105 15.53 -1.26 -0.62
N ALA A 106 16.16 -1.97 0.30
CA ALA A 106 15.90 -3.39 0.54
C ALA A 106 14.45 -3.64 1.03
N ASN A 107 13.96 -2.83 1.95
CA ASN A 107 12.59 -2.91 2.45
C ASN A 107 11.56 -2.63 1.35
N LYS A 108 11.84 -1.67 0.46
CA LYS A 108 11.00 -1.39 -0.70
C LYS A 108 10.95 -2.61 -1.63
N ALA A 109 12.11 -3.15 -1.99
CA ALA A 109 12.21 -4.32 -2.85
C ALA A 109 11.47 -5.54 -2.26
N ALA A 110 11.61 -5.77 -0.96
CA ALA A 110 10.91 -6.84 -0.25
C ALA A 110 9.38 -6.68 -0.28
N ARG A 111 8.87 -5.45 -0.14
CA ARG A 111 7.43 -5.18 -0.27
C ARG A 111 6.93 -5.32 -1.69
N ASP A 112 7.64 -4.76 -2.66
CA ASP A 112 7.29 -4.89 -4.08
C ASP A 112 7.24 -6.37 -4.49
N ALA A 113 8.20 -7.17 -4.01
CA ALA A 113 8.18 -8.63 -4.18
C ALA A 113 6.96 -9.27 -3.51
N LEU A 114 6.63 -8.90 -2.28
CA LEU A 114 5.46 -9.42 -1.57
C LEU A 114 4.14 -9.11 -2.31
N TYR A 115 3.94 -7.88 -2.79
CA TYR A 115 2.75 -7.51 -3.54
C TYR A 115 2.65 -8.33 -4.84
N LYS A 116 3.78 -8.49 -5.54
CA LYS A 116 3.85 -9.32 -6.74
C LYS A 116 3.52 -10.78 -6.45
N ASP A 117 4.10 -11.35 -5.39
CA ASP A 117 3.89 -12.74 -4.98
C ASP A 117 2.41 -13.01 -4.63
N VAL A 118 1.78 -12.11 -3.88
CA VAL A 118 0.36 -12.21 -3.53
C VAL A 118 -0.51 -12.11 -4.79
N GLY A 119 -0.21 -11.17 -5.68
CA GLY A 119 -0.93 -11.03 -6.94
C GLY A 119 -0.79 -12.26 -7.83
N SER A 120 0.43 -12.76 -8.04
CA SER A 120 0.68 -13.95 -8.86
C SER A 120 0.07 -15.21 -8.25
N ALA A 121 0.22 -15.42 -6.94
CA ALA A 121 -0.37 -16.58 -6.26
C ALA A 121 -1.89 -16.58 -6.38
N THR A 122 -2.53 -15.42 -6.24
CA THR A 122 -3.98 -15.27 -6.41
C THR A 122 -4.41 -15.60 -7.84
N THR A 123 -3.72 -15.03 -8.85
CA THR A 123 -3.97 -15.33 -10.26
C THR A 123 -3.77 -16.82 -10.58
N ASP A 124 -2.74 -17.44 -10.04
CA ASP A 124 -2.42 -18.86 -10.27
C ASP A 124 -3.48 -19.78 -9.69
N VAL A 125 -3.92 -19.54 -8.44
CA VAL A 125 -4.98 -20.34 -7.79
C VAL A 125 -6.29 -20.18 -8.57
N ALA A 126 -6.64 -18.94 -8.92
CA ALA A 126 -7.80 -18.61 -9.73
C ALA A 126 -7.75 -19.31 -11.11
N THR A 127 -6.61 -19.27 -11.79
CA THR A 127 -6.42 -19.91 -13.10
C THR A 127 -6.51 -21.43 -13.01
N ARG A 128 -5.91 -22.05 -11.99
CA ARG A 128 -6.02 -23.51 -11.78
C ARG A 128 -7.46 -23.95 -11.53
N ASP A 129 -8.24 -23.12 -10.82
CA ASP A 129 -9.66 -23.38 -10.61
C ASP A 129 -10.45 -23.27 -11.92
N LEU A 130 -10.18 -22.23 -12.69
CA LEU A 130 -10.73 -22.03 -14.02
C LEU A 130 -10.42 -23.21 -14.95
N ASP A 131 -9.18 -23.69 -14.98
CA ASP A 131 -8.77 -24.84 -15.80
C ASP A 131 -9.54 -26.11 -15.43
N ARG A 132 -9.75 -26.34 -14.12
CA ARG A 132 -10.55 -27.46 -13.62
C ARG A 132 -12.02 -27.34 -14.04
N GLN A 133 -12.61 -26.15 -13.91
CA GLN A 133 -13.99 -25.91 -14.33
C GLN A 133 -14.15 -26.07 -15.85
N PHE A 134 -13.24 -25.50 -16.65
CA PHE A 134 -13.22 -25.63 -18.10
C PHE A 134 -13.13 -27.10 -18.55
N THR A 135 -12.20 -27.87 -17.97
CA THR A 135 -12.05 -29.29 -18.27
C THR A 135 -13.34 -30.06 -17.97
N THR A 136 -13.96 -29.79 -16.83
CA THR A 136 -15.21 -30.43 -16.41
C THR A 136 -16.36 -30.06 -17.36
N ALA A 137 -16.50 -28.78 -17.70
CA ALA A 137 -17.54 -28.29 -18.61
C ALA A 137 -17.37 -28.81 -20.04
N SER A 138 -16.12 -28.85 -20.53
CA SER A 138 -15.78 -29.42 -21.83
C SER A 138 -16.16 -30.89 -21.92
N ASN A 139 -15.81 -31.69 -20.91
CA ASN A 139 -16.18 -33.11 -20.85
C ASN A 139 -17.70 -33.29 -20.80
N GLN A 140 -18.41 -32.52 -19.96
CA GLN A 140 -19.87 -32.58 -19.87
C GLN A 140 -20.55 -32.22 -21.20
N ASN A 141 -20.07 -31.17 -21.88
CA ASN A 141 -20.57 -30.78 -23.18
C ASN A 141 -20.33 -31.88 -24.23
N LEU A 142 -19.11 -32.43 -24.28
CA LEU A 142 -18.77 -33.53 -25.20
C LEU A 142 -19.64 -34.76 -24.96
N PHE A 143 -19.84 -35.18 -23.71
CA PHE A 143 -20.74 -36.29 -23.40
C PHE A 143 -22.21 -35.98 -23.72
N GLY A 144 -22.66 -34.74 -23.51
CA GLY A 144 -24.00 -34.30 -23.87
C GLY A 144 -24.23 -34.32 -25.38
N LEU A 145 -23.29 -33.81 -26.16
CA LEU A 145 -23.30 -33.82 -27.63
C LEU A 145 -23.26 -35.25 -28.18
N ALA A 146 -22.40 -36.10 -27.61
CA ALA A 146 -22.31 -37.51 -27.99
C ALA A 146 -23.63 -38.25 -27.72
N ARG A 147 -24.25 -38.06 -26.55
CA ARG A 147 -25.57 -38.65 -26.23
C ARG A 147 -26.68 -38.15 -27.14
N ALA A 148 -26.60 -36.90 -27.58
CA ALA A 148 -27.56 -36.30 -28.49
C ALA A 148 -27.29 -36.63 -29.97
N GLY A 149 -26.18 -37.29 -30.31
CA GLY A 149 -25.77 -37.53 -31.70
C GLY A 149 -25.40 -36.26 -32.47
N LEU A 150 -25.07 -35.18 -31.78
CA LEU A 150 -24.78 -33.86 -32.36
C LEU A 150 -23.28 -33.53 -32.40
N MET A 151 -22.44 -34.49 -32.04
CA MET A 151 -20.98 -34.38 -32.10
C MET A 151 -20.51 -34.20 -33.56
N GLY A 152 -19.61 -33.26 -33.82
CA GLY A 152 -19.12 -32.91 -35.16
C GLY A 152 -20.07 -32.04 -36.00
N GLY A 153 -21.22 -31.63 -35.46
CA GLY A 153 -22.14 -30.69 -36.11
C GLY A 153 -21.82 -29.22 -35.82
N SER A 154 -22.58 -28.29 -36.41
CA SER A 154 -22.46 -26.85 -36.15
C SER A 154 -22.61 -26.48 -34.67
N VAL A 155 -23.45 -27.25 -33.95
CA VAL A 155 -23.69 -27.11 -32.52
C VAL A 155 -22.44 -27.42 -31.69
N ASP A 156 -21.65 -28.41 -32.10
CA ASP A 156 -20.39 -28.76 -31.43
C ASP A 156 -19.38 -27.62 -31.59
N ALA A 157 -19.20 -27.14 -32.82
CA ALA A 157 -18.31 -26.02 -33.13
C ALA A 157 -18.69 -24.72 -32.39
N GLU A 158 -19.98 -24.39 -32.31
CA GLU A 158 -20.46 -23.20 -31.59
C GLU A 158 -20.23 -23.32 -30.07
N SER A 159 -20.55 -24.49 -29.49
CA SER A 159 -20.36 -24.73 -28.05
C SER A 159 -18.89 -24.74 -27.64
N GLY A 160 -17.99 -25.24 -28.50
CA GLY A 160 -16.54 -25.15 -28.29
C GLY A 160 -16.03 -23.71 -28.34
N GLY A 161 -16.57 -22.89 -29.25
CA GLY A 161 -16.25 -21.45 -29.33
C GLY A 161 -16.69 -20.65 -28.10
N ASP A 162 -17.90 -20.90 -27.59
CA ASP A 162 -18.40 -20.25 -26.36
C ASP A 162 -17.55 -20.64 -25.14
N LEU A 163 -17.24 -21.94 -24.99
CA LEU A 163 -16.35 -22.44 -23.94
C LEU A 163 -14.99 -21.73 -23.95
N GLN A 164 -14.38 -21.59 -25.13
CA GLN A 164 -13.08 -20.95 -25.28
C GLN A 164 -13.14 -19.44 -24.98
N THR A 165 -14.22 -18.77 -25.38
CA THR A 165 -14.45 -17.35 -25.09
C THR A 165 -14.56 -17.11 -23.58
N ARG A 166 -15.40 -17.91 -22.89
CA ARG A 166 -15.55 -17.85 -21.43
C ARG A 166 -14.26 -18.18 -20.69
N TYR A 167 -13.47 -19.12 -21.20
CA TYR A 167 -12.16 -19.42 -20.64
C TYR A 167 -11.20 -18.23 -20.77
N GLY A 168 -11.20 -17.55 -21.92
CA GLY A 168 -10.45 -16.30 -22.11
C GLY A 168 -10.89 -15.19 -21.14
N GLU A 169 -12.19 -14.96 -21.00
CA GLU A 169 -12.75 -14.01 -20.02
C GLU A 169 -12.39 -14.40 -18.58
N GLY A 170 -12.43 -15.69 -18.26
CA GLY A 170 -12.06 -16.23 -16.96
C GLY A 170 -10.60 -15.94 -16.60
N LYS A 171 -9.67 -16.01 -17.57
CA LYS A 171 -8.27 -15.64 -17.36
C LYS A 171 -8.11 -14.15 -17.04
N ILE A 172 -8.83 -13.29 -17.76
CA ILE A 172 -8.82 -11.85 -17.49
C ILE A 172 -9.35 -11.57 -16.08
N ARG A 173 -10.43 -12.25 -15.66
CA ARG A 173 -10.96 -12.11 -14.29
C ARG A 173 -9.98 -12.64 -13.23
N ALA A 174 -9.27 -13.73 -13.51
CA ALA A 174 -8.23 -14.26 -12.62
C ALA A 174 -7.07 -13.26 -12.45
N GLU A 175 -6.62 -12.64 -13.53
CA GLU A 175 -5.58 -11.61 -13.50
C GLU A 175 -6.05 -10.35 -12.75
N GLN A 176 -7.28 -9.89 -12.99
CA GLN A 176 -7.89 -8.79 -12.24
C GLN A 176 -8.01 -9.09 -10.76
N ALA A 177 -8.32 -10.33 -10.37
CA ALA A 177 -8.35 -10.76 -8.97
C ALA A 177 -6.96 -10.67 -8.32
N GLY A 178 -5.90 -11.07 -9.03
CA GLY A 178 -4.52 -10.91 -8.56
C GLY A 178 -4.11 -9.45 -8.39
N ILE A 179 -4.43 -8.59 -9.36
CA ILE A 179 -4.18 -7.14 -9.27
C ILE A 179 -4.93 -6.54 -8.06
N GLY A 180 -6.20 -6.91 -7.87
CA GLY A 180 -7.00 -6.49 -6.73
C GLY A 180 -6.37 -6.89 -5.40
N ALA A 181 -5.99 -8.16 -5.24
CA ALA A 181 -5.35 -8.66 -4.03
C ALA A 181 -4.02 -7.94 -3.69
N ALA A 182 -3.21 -7.64 -4.70
CA ALA A 182 -1.98 -6.85 -4.51
C ALA A 182 -2.28 -5.40 -4.08
N SER A 183 -3.29 -4.76 -4.70
CA SER A 183 -3.70 -3.39 -4.37
C SER A 183 -4.32 -3.28 -2.98
N ASP A 184 -5.09 -4.29 -2.55
CA ASP A 184 -5.66 -4.36 -1.21
C ASP A 184 -4.55 -4.44 -0.14
N LEU A 185 -3.53 -5.27 -0.37
CA LEU A 185 -2.39 -5.37 0.53
C LEU A 185 -1.60 -4.06 0.60
N GLN A 186 -1.37 -3.40 -0.54
CA GLN A 186 -0.76 -2.06 -0.58
C GLN A 186 -1.57 -1.04 0.24
N SER A 187 -2.90 -1.09 0.13
CA SER A 187 -3.80 -0.18 0.86
C SER A 187 -3.77 -0.43 2.38
N VAL A 188 -3.70 -1.70 2.79
CA VAL A 188 -3.54 -2.09 4.21
C VAL A 188 -2.21 -1.59 4.76
N ASP A 189 -1.13 -1.76 4.00
CA ASP A 189 0.19 -1.28 4.39
C ASP A 189 0.23 0.24 4.53
N GLU A 190 -0.37 0.96 3.58
CA GLU A 190 -0.45 2.43 3.62
C GLU A 190 -1.28 2.91 4.83
N LYS A 191 -2.43 2.28 5.11
CA LYS A 191 -3.22 2.58 6.31
C LYS A 191 -2.43 2.32 7.59
N THR A 192 -1.71 1.21 7.64
CA THR A 192 -0.86 0.84 8.80
C THR A 192 0.22 1.89 9.01
N ARG A 193 0.90 2.30 7.94
CA ARG A 193 1.91 3.36 7.98
C ARG A 193 1.34 4.67 8.51
N GLN A 194 0.18 5.10 8.02
CA GLN A 194 -0.47 6.34 8.46
C GLN A 194 -0.89 6.29 9.94
N ASN A 195 -1.42 5.16 10.41
CA ASN A 195 -1.75 4.97 11.83
C ASN A 195 -0.50 5.10 12.72
N LEU A 196 0.62 4.51 12.30
CA LEU A 196 1.89 4.60 13.02
C LEU A 196 2.46 6.01 13.02
N ILE A 197 2.32 6.75 11.92
CA ILE A 197 2.71 8.16 11.84
C ILE A 197 1.88 9.02 12.79
N SER A 198 0.57 8.80 12.84
CA SER A 198 -0.30 9.47 13.80
C SER A 198 0.11 9.16 15.25
N LEU A 199 0.53 7.92 15.52
CA LEU A 199 1.04 7.49 16.83
C LEU A 199 2.39 8.13 17.18
N ALA A 200 3.27 8.27 16.20
CA ALA A 200 4.54 8.97 16.36
C ALA A 200 4.33 10.47 16.63
N GLN A 201 3.36 11.09 15.95
CA GLN A 201 2.98 12.49 16.18
C GLN A 201 2.35 12.72 17.56
N SER A 202 1.63 11.73 18.11
CA SER A 202 1.07 11.81 19.47
C SER A 202 2.11 11.62 20.58
N GLY A 203 3.35 11.25 20.23
CA GLY A 203 4.49 11.21 21.15
C GLY A 203 4.82 9.83 21.71
N ILE A 204 4.33 8.75 21.11
CA ILE A 204 4.75 7.39 21.49
C ILE A 204 6.19 7.15 21.01
N ASP A 205 7.00 6.52 21.87
CA ASP A 205 8.41 6.24 21.61
C ASP A 205 8.63 5.47 20.30
N THR A 206 9.62 5.95 19.55
CA THR A 206 9.94 5.49 18.18
C THR A 206 10.30 4.00 18.11
N GLY A 207 10.96 3.47 19.15
CA GLY A 207 11.32 2.05 19.24
C GLY A 207 10.11 1.13 19.42
N THR A 208 9.12 1.54 20.22
CA THR A 208 7.85 0.82 20.37
C THR A 208 7.01 0.89 19.10
N ALA A 209 6.96 2.05 18.44
CA ALA A 209 6.24 2.21 17.18
C ALA A 209 6.84 1.34 16.05
N ALA A 210 8.18 1.28 15.94
CA ALA A 210 8.86 0.46 14.94
C ALA A 210 8.63 -1.04 15.14
N SER A 211 8.64 -1.51 16.40
CA SER A 211 8.39 -2.92 16.71
C SER A 211 6.93 -3.31 16.44
N LEU A 212 5.99 -2.43 16.80
CA LEU A 212 4.57 -2.60 16.48
C LEU A 212 4.34 -2.62 14.97
N ALA A 213 5.00 -1.73 14.23
CA ALA A 213 4.93 -1.66 12.77
C ALA A 213 5.37 -2.96 12.10
N ALA A 214 6.50 -3.52 12.54
CA ALA A 214 7.01 -4.79 12.03
C ALA A 214 6.02 -5.94 12.31
N GLY A 215 5.43 -5.98 13.51
CA GLY A 215 4.42 -6.97 13.86
C GLY A 215 3.14 -6.85 13.02
N GLN A 216 2.62 -5.63 12.84
CA GLN A 216 1.41 -5.40 12.04
C GLN A 216 1.64 -5.70 10.55
N ALA A 217 2.78 -5.30 9.98
CA ALA A 217 3.13 -5.61 8.60
C ALA A 217 3.29 -7.12 8.37
N ALA A 218 3.93 -7.84 9.30
CA ALA A 218 4.06 -9.30 9.21
C ALA A 218 2.69 -9.99 9.29
N ALA A 219 1.80 -9.53 10.16
CA ALA A 219 0.44 -10.04 10.27
C ALA A 219 -0.40 -9.76 9.01
N ALA A 220 -0.30 -8.55 8.44
CA ALA A 220 -0.96 -8.18 7.18
C ALA A 220 -0.47 -9.07 6.03
N ALA A 221 0.85 -9.25 5.91
CA ALA A 221 1.46 -10.15 4.92
C ALA A 221 0.99 -11.60 5.07
N SER A 222 0.95 -12.11 6.31
CA SER A 222 0.46 -13.47 6.59
C SER A 222 -1.02 -13.63 6.24
N THR A 223 -1.83 -12.61 6.54
CA THR A 223 -3.27 -12.62 6.23
C THR A 223 -3.51 -12.58 4.73
N ALA A 224 -2.79 -11.73 3.99
CA ALA A 224 -2.87 -11.69 2.53
C ALA A 224 -2.48 -13.03 1.90
N LYS A 225 -1.40 -13.67 2.37
CA LYS A 225 -1.00 -15.01 1.94
C LYS A 225 -2.03 -16.09 2.27
N ALA A 226 -2.75 -15.98 3.39
CA ALA A 226 -3.84 -16.91 3.72
C ALA A 226 -5.04 -16.71 2.79
N ASN A 227 -5.37 -15.46 2.46
CA ASN A 227 -6.49 -15.13 1.58
C ASN A 227 -6.27 -15.59 0.14
N THR A 228 -5.03 -15.65 -0.35
CA THR A 228 -4.74 -16.17 -1.70
C THR A 228 -5.15 -17.64 -1.86
N ALA A 229 -5.05 -18.45 -0.81
CA ALA A 229 -5.47 -19.85 -0.82
C ALA A 229 -6.98 -20.03 -1.01
N GLY A 230 -7.78 -19.00 -0.68
CA GLY A 230 -9.24 -18.97 -0.88
C GLY A 230 -9.69 -18.30 -2.18
N ALA A 231 -8.78 -17.80 -3.01
CA ALA A 231 -9.13 -17.10 -4.23
C ALA A 231 -9.64 -18.07 -5.32
N SER A 232 -10.95 -18.07 -5.58
CA SER A 232 -11.56 -18.84 -6.67
C SER A 232 -12.14 -17.91 -7.73
N VAL A 233 -11.98 -18.26 -9.01
CA VAL A 233 -12.81 -17.65 -10.06
C VAL A 233 -14.21 -18.23 -9.86
N GLY A 234 -15.14 -17.44 -9.32
CA GLY A 234 -16.49 -17.90 -9.00
C GLY A 234 -17.15 -18.68 -10.15
N ARG A 235 -18.18 -19.48 -9.86
CA ARG A 235 -18.76 -20.48 -10.79
C ARG A 235 -19.12 -19.92 -12.17
N LEU A 236 -18.19 -19.96 -13.13
CA LEU A 236 -18.36 -19.39 -14.48
C LEU A 236 -19.02 -20.37 -15.46
N PHE A 237 -18.85 -21.67 -15.21
CA PHE A 237 -19.29 -22.73 -16.11
C PHE A 237 -20.55 -23.47 -15.64
N ASP A 238 -20.98 -23.28 -14.39
CA ASP A 238 -22.17 -23.94 -13.83
C ASP A 238 -23.46 -23.54 -14.58
N ASP A 239 -23.56 -22.29 -15.02
CA ASP A 239 -24.72 -21.82 -15.81
C ASP A 239 -24.78 -22.44 -17.21
N MET A 240 -23.64 -22.85 -17.77
CA MET A 240 -23.59 -23.42 -19.12
C MET A 240 -24.18 -24.83 -19.13
N GLY A 241 -23.86 -25.65 -18.12
CA GLY A 241 -24.43 -26.99 -17.97
C GLY A 241 -25.95 -26.97 -17.81
N GLN A 242 -26.48 -26.08 -16.96
CA GLN A 242 -27.92 -25.95 -16.71
C GLN A 242 -28.68 -25.32 -17.88
N ALA A 243 -28.20 -24.21 -18.45
CA ALA A 243 -28.88 -23.53 -19.55
C ALA A 243 -28.84 -24.34 -20.85
N TYR A 244 -27.73 -25.04 -21.13
CA TYR A 244 -27.62 -25.87 -22.33
C TYR A 244 -28.49 -27.13 -22.22
N LEU A 245 -28.47 -27.82 -21.07
CA LEU A 245 -29.39 -28.95 -20.85
C LEU A 245 -30.85 -28.49 -20.82
N ALA A 246 -31.17 -27.35 -20.20
CA ALA A 246 -32.54 -26.82 -20.16
C ALA A 246 -33.05 -26.42 -21.55
N ASN A 247 -32.23 -25.73 -22.36
CA ASN A 247 -32.59 -25.36 -23.73
C ASN A 247 -32.71 -26.59 -24.64
N LYS A 248 -31.89 -27.61 -24.44
CA LYS A 248 -31.95 -28.88 -25.19
C LYS A 248 -33.10 -29.78 -24.74
N VAL A 249 -33.40 -29.87 -23.44
CA VAL A 249 -34.58 -30.57 -22.92
C VAL A 249 -35.85 -29.87 -23.42
N ASN A 250 -35.87 -28.54 -23.49
CA ASN A 250 -36.97 -27.80 -24.08
C ASN A 250 -37.06 -28.00 -25.60
N ALA A 251 -35.96 -28.00 -26.34
CA ALA A 251 -35.95 -28.27 -27.77
C ALA A 251 -36.30 -29.73 -28.13
N ALA A 252 -35.89 -30.70 -27.29
CA ALA A 252 -36.21 -32.11 -27.46
C ALA A 252 -37.63 -32.46 -27.00
N ARG A 253 -38.18 -31.76 -25.99
CA ARG A 253 -39.60 -31.85 -25.61
C ARG A 253 -40.51 -31.10 -26.57
N PHE A 254 -40.00 -30.05 -27.23
CA PHE A 254 -40.77 -29.19 -28.14
C PHE A 254 -40.02 -28.94 -29.46
N PRO A 255 -39.87 -29.97 -30.31
CA PRO A 255 -39.12 -29.88 -31.57
C PRO A 255 -39.72 -28.92 -32.62
N ASN A 256 -40.99 -28.52 -32.45
CA ASN A 256 -41.68 -27.55 -33.31
C ASN A 256 -41.87 -26.17 -32.64
N GLY A 257 -41.04 -25.87 -31.63
CA GLY A 257 -41.16 -24.65 -30.81
C GLY A 257 -41.95 -24.90 -29.53
N VAL A 258 -41.54 -24.22 -28.46
CA VAL A 258 -42.26 -24.20 -27.18
C VAL A 258 -43.73 -23.87 -27.43
N PRO A 259 -44.70 -24.69 -26.96
CA PRO A 259 -46.09 -24.28 -26.97
C PRO A 259 -46.15 -23.01 -26.13
N GLN A 260 -46.49 -21.91 -26.80
CA GLN A 260 -46.81 -20.65 -26.17
C GLN A 260 -48.00 -20.90 -25.24
N THR A 261 -47.72 -21.27 -23.99
CA THR A 261 -48.75 -21.36 -22.96
C THR A 261 -49.19 -19.94 -22.66
N SER A 262 -50.24 -19.55 -23.37
CA SER A 262 -51.15 -18.47 -23.04
C SER A 262 -51.75 -18.71 -21.64
N SER A 263 -51.02 -18.32 -20.60
CA SER A 263 -51.49 -18.09 -19.23
C SER A 263 -50.30 -17.51 -18.46
N GLY A 264 -50.10 -16.19 -18.38
CA GLY A 264 -50.92 -15.25 -17.64
C GLY A 264 -50.09 -14.71 -16.46
N SER A 265 -49.91 -13.39 -16.41
CA SER A 265 -49.35 -12.58 -15.31
C SER A 265 -47.83 -12.32 -15.25
N SER A 266 -47.41 -11.37 -16.08
CA SER A 266 -46.67 -10.14 -15.75
C SER A 266 -46.05 -9.98 -14.35
N TYR A 267 -44.71 -10.07 -14.25
CA TYR A 267 -43.95 -9.46 -13.12
C TYR A 267 -42.63 -8.76 -13.51
N PHE A 268 -42.32 -8.59 -14.80
CA PHE A 268 -41.18 -7.79 -15.24
C PHE A 268 -41.64 -6.55 -15.99
N GLY A 269 -42.06 -5.53 -15.23
CA GLY A 269 -42.38 -4.21 -15.74
C GLY A 269 -41.92 -3.12 -14.78
N ASN A 270 -40.98 -2.30 -15.26
CA ASN A 270 -40.71 -0.92 -14.84
C ASN A 270 -39.63 -0.66 -13.77
N LEU A 271 -38.35 -0.91 -14.10
CA LEU A 271 -37.26 -0.18 -13.44
C LEU A 271 -36.35 0.64 -14.37
N PHE A 272 -36.53 0.55 -15.69
CA PHE A 272 -35.74 1.33 -16.64
C PHE A 272 -36.62 1.89 -17.76
N THR A 273 -37.41 2.92 -17.45
CA THR A 273 -37.82 3.91 -18.44
C THR A 273 -37.96 5.24 -17.72
N GLY A 274 -36.90 6.03 -17.77
CA GLY A 274 -37.01 7.45 -17.50
C GLY A 274 -37.84 8.10 -18.60
N LYS A 275 -38.99 8.67 -18.24
CA LYS A 275 -39.61 9.76 -19.00
C LYS A 275 -40.07 10.87 -18.04
N ARG A 276 -39.92 12.07 -18.58
CA ARG A 276 -39.85 13.39 -17.94
C ARG A 276 -41.21 13.89 -17.45
N TYR A 277 -41.12 14.79 -16.45
CA TYR A 277 -42.05 15.88 -16.09
C TYR A 277 -43.17 16.25 -17.08
N THR A 278 -44.39 16.40 -16.54
CA THR A 278 -45.42 17.47 -16.70
C THR A 278 -46.58 17.04 -15.77
N GLY A 279 -47.32 17.83 -14.99
CA GLY A 279 -47.67 19.25 -14.98
C GLY A 279 -49.19 19.35 -14.76
N THR A 280 -49.59 19.76 -13.55
CA THR A 280 -50.76 20.59 -13.20
C THR A 280 -52.22 20.04 -13.22
N ASN A 281 -52.92 20.40 -12.12
CA ASN A 281 -54.35 20.69 -11.89
C ASN A 281 -55.35 19.58 -11.56
N GLY A 282 -55.99 19.77 -10.39
CA GLY A 282 -57.12 19.05 -9.80
C GLY A 282 -57.25 19.47 -8.34
#